data_AF-A0A8H6HZP4-F1
#
_entry.id   AF-A0A8H6HZP4-F1
#
_cell.length_a   1.000
_cell.length_b   1.000
_cell.length_c   1.000
_cell.angle_alpha   90.00
_cell.angle_beta   90.00
_cell.angle_gamma   90.00
#
_symmetry.space_group_name_H-M   'P 1'
#
loop_
_entity.id
_entity.type
_entity.pdbx_description
1 polymer ?
#
loop_
_entity_poly.entity_id
_entity_poly.type
_entity_poly.pdbx_seq_one_letter_code
_entity_poly.pdbx_strand_id
1 'polypeptide(L)'
;MAEIGALIGRALKGAKELEAWVGGGKGGEEIGEDVKLEGWQEAWKARVEKKSKGVVLIIYPWNYPIILTFQRLCGAIAAGCPAL
;
A
#
# COMPACT_ATOMS: atom_id res chain seq x y z
N MET A 1 4.49 -17.84 18.72
CA MET A 1 5.67 -17.38 17.92
C MET A 1 5.38 -17.28 16.41
N ALA A 2 4.47 -18.08 15.84
CA ALA A 2 4.13 -18.03 14.41
C ALA A 2 3.54 -16.68 13.92
N GLU A 3 2.66 -16.04 14.70
CA GLU A 3 2.03 -14.76 14.31
C GLU A 3 3.03 -13.60 14.21
N ILE A 4 3.98 -13.53 15.15
CA ILE A 4 4.95 -12.43 15.24
C ILE A 4 5.95 -12.51 14.09
N GLY A 5 6.46 -13.71 13.78
CA GLY A 5 7.40 -13.89 12.67
C GLY A 5 6.79 -13.50 11.32
N ALA A 6 5.55 -13.92 11.07
CA ALA A 6 4.82 -13.55 9.86
C ALA A 6 4.56 -12.03 9.79
N LEU A 7 4.25 -11.40 10.92
CA LEU A 7 4.05 -9.96 11.00
C LEU A 7 5.33 -9.16 10.69
N ILE A 8 6.47 -9.55 11.28
CA ILE A 8 7.76 -8.89 11.01
C ILE A 8 8.11 -9.02 9.53
N GLY A 9 7.92 -10.21 8.94
CA GLY A 9 8.13 -10.42 7.51
C GLY A 9 7.27 -9.50 6.64
N ARG A 10 5.99 -9.29 7.01
CA ARG A 10 5.08 -8.36 6.33
C ARG A 10 5.55 -6.91 6.45
N ALA A 11 5.95 -6.49 7.64
CA ALA A 11 6.44 -5.13 7.88
C ALA A 11 7.72 -4.84 7.08
N LEU A 12 8.68 -5.77 7.08
CA LEU A 12 9.91 -5.66 6.29
C LEU A 12 9.64 -5.63 4.79
N LYS A 13 8.72 -6.47 4.29
CA LYS A 13 8.31 -6.45 2.89
C LYS A 13 7.69 -5.10 2.52
N GLY A 14 6.75 -4.62 3.34
CA GLY A 14 6.12 -3.33 3.16
C GLY A 14 7.13 -2.20 3.10
N ALA A 15 8.07 -2.14 4.04
CA ALA A 15 9.11 -1.12 4.05
C ALA A 15 10.02 -1.15 2.81
N LYS A 16 10.34 -2.33 2.28
CA LYS A 16 11.21 -2.49 1.10
C LYS A 16 10.52 -2.19 -0.23
N GLU A 17 9.25 -2.59 -0.36
CA GLU A 17 8.51 -2.50 -1.62
C GLU A 17 7.62 -1.25 -1.71
N LEU A 18 7.52 -0.45 -0.64
CA LEU A 18 6.64 0.72 -0.57
C LEU A 18 6.81 1.68 -1.75
N GLU A 19 8.06 2.04 -2.07
CA GLU A 19 8.37 2.97 -3.17
C GLU A 19 7.88 2.42 -4.51
N ALA A 20 8.12 1.13 -4.77
CA ALA A 20 7.63 0.45 -5.95
C ALA A 20 6.09 0.39 -5.99
N TRP A 21 5.43 0.18 -4.85
CA TRP A 21 3.96 0.17 -4.78
C TRP A 21 3.35 1.53 -5.07
N VAL A 22 3.99 2.63 -4.69
CA VAL A 22 3.51 3.99 -4.97
C VAL A 22 3.64 4.34 -6.46
N GLY A 23 4.42 3.56 -7.23
CA GLY A 23 4.72 3.83 -8.65
C GLY A 23 5.97 4.68 -8.83
N GLY A 24 6.77 4.87 -7.78
CA GLY A 24 8.05 5.58 -7.86
C GLY A 24 9.11 4.67 -8.47
N GLY A 25 9.53 4.97 -9.70
CA GLY A 25 10.87 4.62 -10.14
C GLY A 25 11.90 5.21 -9.16
N LYS A 26 13.06 4.54 -9.03
CA LYS A 26 14.18 4.94 -8.16
C LYS A 26 14.42 6.46 -8.22
N GLY A 27 13.94 7.23 -7.23
CA GLY A 27 14.16 8.68 -7.19
C GLY A 27 13.01 9.57 -6.70
N GLY A 28 11.83 9.04 -6.35
CA GLY A 28 10.80 9.81 -5.61
C GLY A 28 10.16 11.01 -6.32
N GLU A 29 10.55 11.35 -7.55
CA GLU A 29 10.03 12.50 -8.30
C GLU A 29 8.76 12.21 -9.11
N GLU A 30 8.51 10.95 -9.51
CA GLU A 30 7.34 10.58 -10.32
C GLU A 30 6.37 9.71 -9.53
N ILE A 31 5.21 10.28 -9.16
CA ILE A 31 4.11 9.56 -8.50
C ILE A 31 3.05 9.23 -9.56
N GLY A 32 2.95 7.95 -9.92
CA GLY A 32 1.88 7.39 -10.73
C GLY A 32 2.37 6.53 -11.88
N GLU A 33 1.53 5.60 -12.31
CA GLU A 33 1.80 4.74 -13.46
C GLU A 33 1.10 5.29 -14.71
N ASP A 34 1.83 5.39 -15.81
CA ASP A 34 1.27 5.76 -17.10
C ASP A 34 0.33 4.68 -17.62
N VAL A 35 -0.87 5.08 -18.02
CA VAL A 35 -1.86 4.17 -18.59
C VAL A 35 -1.56 3.99 -20.06
N LYS A 36 -1.40 2.73 -20.50
CA LYS A 36 -1.41 2.42 -21.93
C LYS A 36 -2.83 2.62 -22.47
N LEU A 37 -3.01 3.71 -23.20
CA LEU A 37 -4.27 4.07 -23.84
C LEU A 37 -4.25 3.64 -25.31
N GLU A 38 -5.44 3.53 -25.91
CA GLU A 38 -5.55 3.31 -27.36
C GLU A 38 -5.11 4.56 -28.14
N GLY A 39 -4.67 4.38 -29.38
CA GLY A 39 -3.93 5.40 -30.17
C GLY A 39 -4.57 6.79 -30.27
N TRP A 40 -5.91 6.90 -30.19
CA TRP A 40 -6.61 8.19 -30.23
C TRP A 40 -6.61 8.93 -28.87
N GLN A 41 -6.35 8.22 -27.78
CA GLN A 41 -6.31 8.72 -26.41
C GLN A 41 -4.87 8.94 -25.90
N GLU A 42 -3.85 8.51 -26.65
CA GLU A 42 -2.43 8.65 -26.25
C GLU A 42 -2.04 10.10 -25.94
N ALA A 43 -2.66 11.06 -26.62
CA ALA A 43 -2.42 12.49 -26.39
C ALA A 43 -2.83 12.98 -24.99
N TRP A 44 -3.68 12.23 -24.25
CA TRP A 44 -4.23 12.66 -22.97
C TRP A 44 -3.27 12.46 -21.79
N LYS A 45 -2.24 11.63 -21.95
CA LYS A 45 -1.25 11.32 -20.90
C LYS A 45 -1.92 10.94 -19.56
N ALA A 46 -2.90 10.03 -19.62
CA ALA A 46 -3.59 9.61 -18.41
C ALA A 46 -2.65 8.82 -17.49
N ARG A 47 -2.75 9.11 -16.19
CA ARG A 47 -1.93 8.54 -15.14
C ARG A 47 -2.78 8.03 -13.97
N VAL A 48 -2.35 6.94 -13.35
CA VAL A 48 -2.97 6.42 -12.12
C VAL A 48 -2.12 6.79 -10.94
N GLU A 49 -2.64 7.70 -10.11
CA GLU A 49 -2.04 8.06 -8.82
C GLU A 49 -2.66 7.26 -7.68
N LYS A 50 -1.81 6.67 -6.83
CA LYS A 50 -2.26 6.02 -5.60
C LYS A 50 -2.27 7.06 -4.48
N LYS A 51 -3.46 7.40 -3.98
CA LYS A 51 -3.66 8.33 -2.86
C LYS A 51 -4.34 7.66 -1.69
N SER A 52 -4.06 8.16 -0.49
CA SER A 52 -4.71 7.70 0.72
C SER A 52 -6.21 8.00 0.68
N LYS A 53 -7.01 7.12 1.29
CA LYS A 53 -8.47 7.31 1.40
C LYS A 53 -8.88 8.14 2.61
N GLY A 54 -7.97 8.38 3.55
CA GLY A 54 -8.25 9.02 4.83
C GLY A 54 -8.26 8.01 5.98
N VAL A 55 -9.14 8.21 6.96
CA VAL A 55 -9.21 7.38 8.18
C VAL A 55 -9.83 6.02 7.87
N VAL A 56 -9.18 4.94 8.32
CA VAL A 56 -9.68 3.57 8.18
C VAL A 56 -9.91 2.90 9.54
N LEU A 57 -10.98 2.12 9.64
CA LEU A 57 -11.32 1.32 10.82
C LEU A 57 -10.89 -0.13 10.62
N ILE A 58 -10.19 -0.71 11.59
CA ILE A 58 -9.75 -2.11 11.57
C ILE A 58 -10.51 -2.92 12.62
N ILE A 59 -11.42 -3.78 12.16
CA ILE A 59 -12.16 -4.73 13.02
C ILE A 59 -11.52 -6.11 12.86
N TYR A 60 -11.21 -6.76 13.99
CA TYR A 60 -10.56 -8.07 13.99
C TYR A 60 -11.24 -9.06 14.97
N PRO A 61 -11.18 -10.37 14.69
CA PRO A 61 -11.68 -11.43 15.56
C PRO A 61 -10.63 -11.85 16.61
N TRP A 62 -11.08 -12.56 17.64
CA TRP A 62 -10.28 -12.93 18.82
C TRP A 62 -9.34 -14.13 18.62
N ASN A 63 -9.48 -14.91 17.55
CA ASN A 63 -8.75 -16.16 17.35
C ASN A 63 -7.28 -15.95 16.95
N TYR A 64 -6.96 -14.83 16.29
CA TYR A 64 -5.62 -14.44 15.89
C TYR A 64 -5.44 -12.92 16.02
N PRO A 65 -5.51 -12.39 17.26
CA PRO A 65 -5.70 -10.97 17.49
C PRO A 65 -4.48 -10.14 17.09
N ILE A 66 -3.27 -10.73 17.11
CA ILE A 66 -2.06 -9.99 16.74
C ILE A 66 -1.97 -9.88 15.23
N ILE A 67 -1.90 -11.00 14.51
CA ILE A 67 -1.63 -10.95 13.07
C ILE A 67 -2.80 -10.30 12.31
N LEU A 68 -4.06 -10.57 12.70
CA LEU A 68 -5.20 -10.01 11.97
C LEU A 68 -5.36 -8.50 12.16
N THR A 69 -4.91 -7.96 13.30
CA THR A 69 -4.89 -6.51 13.55
C THR A 69 -3.70 -5.87 12.83
N PHE A 70 -2.48 -6.29 13.15
CA PHE A 70 -1.29 -5.58 12.71
C PHE A 70 -1.00 -5.78 11.22
N GLN A 71 -1.36 -6.92 10.63
CA GLN A 71 -1.19 -7.12 9.20
C GLN A 71 -2.04 -6.14 8.38
N ARG A 72 -3.25 -5.82 8.86
CA ARG A 72 -4.12 -4.81 8.23
C ARG A 72 -3.59 -3.41 8.47
N LEU A 73 -3.09 -3.13 9.68
CA LEU A 73 -2.46 -1.86 10.02
C LEU A 73 -1.24 -1.56 9.15
N CYS A 74 -0.37 -2.55 8.89
CA CYS A 74 0.78 -2.37 7.99
C CYS A 74 0.34 -1.92 6.58
N GLY A 75 -0.75 -2.50 6.05
CA GLY A 75 -1.29 -2.10 4.76
C GLY A 75 -1.91 -0.70 4.78
N ALA A 76 -2.63 -0.35 5.86
CA ALA A 76 -3.20 0.99 6.04
C ALA A 76 -2.11 2.07 6.08
N ILE A 77 -1.04 1.84 6.84
CA ILE A 77 0.10 2.75 6.93
C ILE A 77 0.82 2.85 5.58
N ALA A 78 1.07 1.73 4.90
CA ALA A 78 1.67 1.72 3.57
C ALA A 78 0.83 2.50 2.54
N ALA A 79 -0.50 2.51 2.68
CA ALA A 79 -1.40 3.31 1.86
C ALA A 79 -1.52 4.79 2.32
N GLY A 80 -0.77 5.21 3.33
CA GLY A 80 -0.81 6.58 3.88
C GLY A 80 -2.11 6.91 4.63
N CYS A 81 -2.81 5.91 5.16
CA CYS A 81 -4.08 6.08 5.86
C CYS A 81 -3.88 6.05 7.38
N PRO A 82 -4.35 7.06 8.15
CA PRO A 82 -4.49 6.93 9.60
C PRO A 82 -5.52 5.85 9.95
N ALA A 83 -5.26 5.06 11.00
CA ALA A 83 -6.08 3.91 11.36
C ALA A 83 -6.60 3.98 12.80
N LEU A 84 -7.80 3.43 13.01
CA LEU A 84 -8.47 3.26 14.29
C LEU A 84 -8.86 1.79 14.50
#